data_AF-A0A820LPG9-F1
#
_entry.id   AF-A0A820LPG9-F1
#
_cell.length_a   1.000
_cell.length_b   1.000
_cell.length_c   1.000
_cell.angle_alpha   90.00
_cell.angle_beta   90.00
_cell.angle_gamma   90.00
#
_symmetry.space_group_name_H-M   'P 1'
#
loop_
_entity.id
_entity.type
_entity.pdbx_description
1 polymer ?
#
loop_
_entity_poly.entity_id
_entity_poly.type
_entity_poly.pdbx_seq_one_letter_code
_entity_poly.pdbx_strand_id
1 'polypeptide(L)'
;GLIIGPILTIISWFLCKKLPHIKWLVLINFPIILLAAHVIPTAPTAEYPSWFLVGFIFNYVIYRHAHEWWKKYAYIFSAAMNCGVAVCGILITFALQNNHISFPQWWGTEDVCPLAGANYSGVIPTYHDL
;
A
#
# COMPACT_ATOMS: atom_id res chain seq x y z
N GLY A 1 -9.51 -14.87 -8.28
CA GLY A 1 -8.12 -14.37 -8.19
C GLY A 1 -7.05 -15.43 -8.41
N LEU A 2 -7.21 -16.64 -7.86
CA LEU A 2 -6.14 -17.65 -7.75
C LEU A 2 -5.53 -18.12 -9.09
N ILE A 3 -6.30 -18.13 -10.18
CA ILE A 3 -5.84 -18.59 -11.51
C ILE A 3 -5.32 -17.43 -12.38
N ILE A 4 -5.80 -16.21 -12.13
CA ILE A 4 -5.43 -15.02 -12.91
C ILE A 4 -3.98 -14.60 -12.61
N GLY A 5 -3.54 -14.74 -11.36
CA GLY A 5 -2.16 -14.42 -10.94
C GLY A 5 -1.09 -15.23 -11.70
N PRO A 6 -1.17 -16.58 -11.72
CA PRO A 6 -0.23 -17.43 -12.47
C PRO A 6 -0.23 -17.16 -13.97
N ILE A 7 -1.40 -16.93 -14.57
CA ILE A 7 -1.51 -16.65 -16.01
C ILE A 7 -0.78 -15.35 -16.34
N LEU A 8 -0.94 -14.33 -15.51
CA LEU A 8 -0.40 -12.99 -15.75
C LEU A 8 1.13 -12.94 -15.55
N THR A 9 1.66 -13.71 -14.59
CA THR A 9 3.12 -13.88 -14.45
C THR A 9 3.72 -14.67 -15.61
N ILE A 10 3.06 -15.72 -16.09
CA ILE A 10 3.50 -16.50 -17.26
C ILE A 10 3.50 -15.64 -18.54
N ILE A 11 2.46 -14.81 -18.75
CA ILE A 11 2.40 -13.88 -19.89
C ILE A 11 3.55 -12.87 -19.81
N SER A 12 3.80 -12.28 -18.63
CA SER A 12 4.91 -11.33 -18.46
C SER A 12 6.28 -11.96 -18.73
N TRP A 13 6.49 -13.20 -18.31
CA TRP A 13 7.71 -13.97 -18.58
C TRP A 13 7.88 -14.26 -20.07
N PHE A 14 6.80 -14.63 -20.76
CA PHE A 14 6.81 -14.87 -22.19
C PHE A 14 7.10 -13.60 -23.00
N LEU A 15 6.54 -12.47 -22.59
CA LEU A 15 6.75 -11.17 -23.22
C LEU A 15 8.21 -10.70 -23.09
N CYS A 16 8.83 -10.89 -21.93
CA CYS A 16 10.26 -10.64 -21.71
C CYS A 16 11.16 -11.54 -22.57
N LYS A 17 10.73 -12.79 -22.86
CA LYS A 17 11.51 -13.74 -23.67
C LYS A 17 11.42 -13.46 -25.18
N LYS A 18 10.29 -12.95 -25.68
CA LYS A 18 10.10 -12.63 -27.11
C LYS A 18 10.61 -11.25 -27.52
N LEU A 19 10.74 -10.31 -26.57
CA LEU A 19 11.18 -8.93 -26.86
C LEU A 19 12.46 -8.55 -26.09
N PRO A 20 13.61 -9.21 -26.33
CA PRO A 20 14.89 -8.89 -25.67
C PRO A 20 15.47 -7.51 -26.07
N HIS A 21 14.89 -6.87 -27.09
CA HIS A 21 15.40 -5.62 -27.66
C HIS A 21 14.95 -4.35 -26.89
N ILE A 22 13.99 -4.46 -25.97
CA ILE A 22 13.45 -3.34 -25.17
C ILE A 22 13.86 -3.52 -23.71
N LYS A 23 15.04 -3.01 -23.34
CA LYS A 23 15.60 -3.13 -21.98
C LYS A 23 14.71 -2.51 -20.88
N TRP A 24 13.83 -1.56 -21.25
CA TRP A 24 12.89 -0.93 -20.32
C TRP A 24 11.74 -1.86 -19.88
N LEU A 25 11.34 -2.83 -20.72
CA LEU A 25 10.29 -3.79 -20.39
C LEU A 25 10.74 -4.82 -19.34
N VAL A 26 12.05 -5.08 -19.24
CA VAL A 26 12.64 -5.95 -18.20
C VAL A 26 12.70 -5.25 -16.84
N LEU A 27 12.78 -3.92 -16.82
CA LEU A 27 12.81 -3.13 -15.58
C LEU A 27 11.41 -2.99 -14.95
N ILE A 28 10.36 -3.16 -15.76
CA ILE A 28 8.96 -3.08 -15.32
C ILE A 28 8.52 -4.43 -14.76
N ASN A 29 8.45 -4.52 -13.44
CA ASN A 29 7.85 -5.66 -12.75
C ASN A 29 6.32 -5.56 -12.80
N PHE A 30 5.73 -6.07 -13.88
CA PHE A 30 4.27 -6.27 -14.01
C PHE A 30 3.59 -6.81 -12.75
N PRO A 31 4.10 -7.85 -12.05
CA PRO A 31 3.46 -8.35 -10.83
C PRO A 31 3.35 -7.29 -9.72
N ILE A 32 4.32 -6.39 -9.59
CA ILE A 32 4.29 -5.32 -8.58
C ILE A 32 3.23 -4.27 -8.93
N ILE A 33 3.10 -3.92 -10.21
CA ILE A 33 2.11 -2.95 -10.69
C ILE A 33 0.69 -3.49 -10.50
N LEU A 34 0.48 -4.76 -10.82
CA LEU A 34 -0.82 -5.41 -10.68
C LEU A 34 -1.22 -5.61 -9.22
N LEU A 35 -0.23 -5.86 -8.34
CA LEU A 35 -0.42 -5.87 -6.90
C LEU A 35 -0.83 -4.47 -6.39
N ALA A 36 -0.13 -3.42 -6.82
CA ALA A 36 -0.45 -2.04 -6.46
C ALA A 36 -1.81 -1.60 -7.00
N ALA A 37 -2.21 -2.03 -8.19
CA ALA A 37 -3.50 -1.70 -8.79
C ALA A 37 -4.70 -2.33 -8.06
N HIS A 38 -4.50 -3.46 -7.38
CA HIS A 38 -5.58 -4.16 -6.68
C HIS A 38 -6.08 -3.41 -5.43
N VAL A 39 -5.21 -2.63 -4.77
CA VAL A 39 -5.52 -1.94 -3.51
C VAL A 39 -6.06 -0.51 -3.71
N ILE A 40 -6.01 0.02 -4.94
CA ILE A 40 -6.50 1.36 -5.28
C ILE A 40 -7.98 1.60 -4.94
N PRO A 41 -8.93 0.68 -5.24
CA PRO A 41 -10.35 0.98 -5.04
C PRO A 41 -10.80 1.00 -3.57
N THR A 42 -9.98 0.51 -2.63
CA THR A 42 -10.40 0.30 -1.23
C THR A 42 -9.53 1.03 -0.20
N ALA A 43 -8.43 1.65 -0.62
CA ALA A 43 -7.52 2.30 0.31
C ALA A 43 -7.91 3.79 0.52
N PRO A 44 -7.95 4.26 1.78
CA PRO A 44 -8.13 5.67 2.11
C PRO A 44 -7.12 6.57 1.38
N THR A 45 -7.57 7.72 0.90
CA THR A 45 -6.77 8.62 0.05
C THR A 45 -5.52 9.16 0.77
N ALA A 46 -5.49 9.13 2.10
CA ALA A 46 -4.37 9.57 2.93
C ALA A 46 -3.21 8.53 3.05
N GLU A 47 -3.45 7.25 2.72
CA GLU A 47 -2.44 6.20 2.91
C GLU A 47 -1.32 6.26 1.85
N TYR A 48 -1.68 6.44 0.58
CA TYR A 48 -0.74 6.53 -0.53
C TYR A 48 0.32 7.64 -0.41
N PRO A 49 -0.04 8.90 -0.11
CA PRO A 49 0.96 9.96 0.05
C PRO A 49 1.88 9.69 1.24
N SER A 50 1.38 9.08 2.31
CA SER A 50 2.18 8.71 3.49
C SER A 50 3.21 7.62 3.14
N TRP A 51 2.80 6.57 2.43
CA TRP A 51 3.72 5.54 1.94
C TRP A 51 4.75 6.10 0.97
N PHE A 52 4.33 6.96 0.04
CA PHE A 52 5.25 7.60 -0.90
C PHE A 52 6.26 8.49 -0.18
N LEU A 53 5.82 9.29 0.80
CA LEU A 53 6.69 10.17 1.57
C LEU A 53 7.74 9.38 2.36
N VAL A 54 7.33 8.36 3.11
CA VAL A 54 8.24 7.51 3.89
C VAL A 54 9.21 6.77 2.95
N GLY A 55 8.69 6.22 1.86
CA GLY A 55 9.48 5.55 0.83
C GLY A 55 10.50 6.49 0.18
N PHE A 56 10.11 7.72 -0.13
CA PHE A 56 11.00 8.74 -0.71
C PHE A 56 12.10 9.15 0.26
N ILE A 57 11.76 9.44 1.53
CA ILE A 57 12.78 9.79 2.53
C ILE A 57 13.80 8.66 2.68
N PHE A 58 13.33 7.41 2.82
CA PHE A 58 14.23 6.28 3.07
C PHE A 58 15.03 5.85 1.83
N ASN A 59 14.43 5.86 0.64
CA ASN A 59 15.09 5.39 -0.60
C ASN A 59 15.82 6.50 -1.36
N TYR A 60 15.46 7.76 -1.19
CA TYR A 60 16.11 8.87 -1.91
C TYR A 60 17.07 9.64 -1.01
N VAL A 61 16.62 10.11 0.16
CA VAL A 61 17.44 10.97 1.03
C VAL A 61 18.54 10.17 1.72
N ILE A 62 18.18 9.07 2.37
CA ILE A 62 19.13 8.25 3.15
C ILE A 62 20.09 7.50 2.21
N TYR A 63 19.60 6.98 1.09
CA TYR A 63 20.43 6.33 0.08
C TYR A 63 21.52 7.26 -0.46
N ARG A 64 21.20 8.55 -0.67
CA ARG A 64 22.14 9.55 -1.21
C ARG A 64 23.19 10.01 -0.20
N HIS A 65 22.86 10.04 1.10
CA HIS A 65 23.77 10.53 2.14
C HIS A 65 24.57 9.42 2.82
N ALA A 66 24.03 8.20 2.92
CA ALA A 66 24.63 7.11 3.70
C ALA A 66 24.40 5.73 3.06
N HIS A 67 24.91 5.54 1.84
CA HIS A 67 24.71 4.32 1.05
C HIS A 67 25.10 3.01 1.78
N GLU A 68 26.29 2.97 2.39
CA GLU A 68 26.77 1.78 3.11
C GLU A 68 25.94 1.46 4.36
N TRP A 69 25.47 2.50 5.05
CA TRP A 69 24.56 2.34 6.18
C TRP A 69 23.20 1.83 5.72
N TRP A 70 22.66 2.42 4.65
CA TRP A 70 21.38 2.03 4.07
C TRP A 70 21.37 0.54 3.68
N LYS A 71 22.42 0.06 3.00
CA LYS A 71 22.53 -1.35 2.59
C LYS A 71 22.52 -2.31 3.79
N LYS A 72 23.09 -1.91 4.92
CA LYS A 72 23.16 -2.75 6.14
C LYS A 72 21.86 -2.74 6.94
N TYR A 73 21.17 -1.61 7.01
CA TYR A 73 20.02 -1.43 7.93
C TYR A 73 18.65 -1.37 7.25
N ALA A 74 18.57 -1.29 5.91
CA ALA A 74 17.29 -1.23 5.20
C ALA A 74 16.36 -2.42 5.49
N TYR A 75 16.92 -3.63 5.59
CA TYR A 75 16.14 -4.82 5.92
C TYR A 75 15.56 -4.76 7.34
N ILE A 76 16.38 -4.36 8.31
CA ILE A 76 15.97 -4.22 9.71
C ILE A 76 14.92 -3.12 9.85
N PHE A 77 15.06 -2.02 9.11
CA PHE A 77 14.08 -0.93 9.11
C PHE A 77 12.71 -1.39 8.57
N SER A 78 12.70 -2.13 7.46
CA SER A 78 11.46 -2.73 6.92
C SER A 78 10.79 -3.67 7.93
N ALA A 79 11.58 -4.54 8.59
CA ALA A 79 11.08 -5.41 9.64
C ALA A 79 10.52 -4.61 10.84
N ALA A 80 11.23 -3.56 11.28
CA ALA A 80 10.80 -2.69 12.35
C ALA A 80 9.51 -1.93 12.02
N MET A 81 9.32 -1.50 10.77
CA MET A 81 8.10 -0.84 10.31
C MET A 81 6.89 -1.79 10.37
N ASN A 82 7.04 -3.03 9.93
CA ASN A 82 5.96 -4.03 10.04
C ASN A 82 5.59 -4.33 11.51
N CYS A 83 6.58 -4.45 12.39
CA CYS A 83 6.33 -4.59 13.82
C CYS A 83 5.68 -3.33 14.42
N GLY A 84 6.13 -2.14 14.01
CA GLY A 84 5.60 -0.86 14.46
C GLY A 84 4.13 -0.68 14.10
N VAL A 85 3.73 -1.01 12.86
CA VAL A 85 2.32 -0.97 12.44
C VAL A 85 1.46 -1.89 13.31
N ALA A 86 1.93 -3.12 13.59
CA ALA A 86 1.20 -4.06 14.45
C ALA A 86 1.05 -3.52 15.89
N VAL A 87 2.11 -2.95 16.46
CA VAL A 87 2.08 -2.34 17.80
C VAL A 87 1.17 -1.13 17.84
N CYS A 88 1.23 -0.24 16.84
CA CYS A 88 0.33 0.91 16.72
C CYS A 88 -1.14 0.48 16.61
N GLY A 89 -1.42 -0.58 15.83
CA GLY A 89 -2.77 -1.15 15.73
C GLY A 89 -3.31 -1.59 17.09
N ILE A 90 -2.50 -2.33 17.85
CA ILE A 90 -2.85 -2.75 19.22
C ILE A 90 -3.13 -1.53 20.10
N LEU A 91 -2.26 -0.53 20.10
CA LEU A 91 -2.41 0.68 20.91
C LEU A 91 -3.69 1.46 20.56
N ILE A 92 -3.97 1.64 19.27
CA ILE A 92 -5.16 2.35 18.78
C ILE A 92 -6.43 1.59 19.17
N THR A 93 -6.45 0.26 19.02
CA THR A 93 -7.57 -0.59 19.45
C THR A 93 -7.85 -0.44 20.95
N PHE A 94 -6.82 -0.52 21.79
CA PHE A 94 -7.00 -0.37 23.24
C PHE A 94 -7.39 1.05 23.66
N ALA A 95 -6.86 2.08 22.99
CA ALA A 95 -7.13 3.47 23.34
C ALA A 95 -8.52 3.95 22.87
N LEU A 96 -8.92 3.60 21.65
CA LEU A 96 -10.13 4.16 21.01
C LEU A 96 -11.28 3.15 20.91
N GLN A 97 -11.03 1.95 20.39
CA GLN A 97 -12.09 0.96 20.16
C GLN A 97 -12.64 0.41 21.48
N ASN A 98 -11.79 0.17 22.49
CA ASN A 98 -12.23 -0.32 23.81
C ASN A 98 -13.01 0.73 24.62
N ASN A 99 -12.80 2.02 24.35
CA ASN A 99 -13.52 3.12 25.02
C ASN A 99 -14.74 3.62 24.23
N HIS A 100 -15.10 2.96 23.11
CA HIS A 100 -16.20 3.36 22.21
C HIS A 100 -16.13 4.83 21.75
N ILE A 101 -14.91 5.38 21.62
CA ILE A 101 -14.73 6.79 21.21
C ILE A 101 -14.75 6.85 19.69
N SER A 102 -15.72 7.57 19.13
CA SER A 102 -15.77 7.86 17.70
C SER A 102 -14.59 8.73 17.29
N PHE A 103 -13.86 8.33 16.25
CA PHE A 103 -12.75 9.13 15.71
C PHE A 103 -13.27 10.49 15.22
N PRO A 104 -12.59 11.61 15.56
CA PRO A 104 -12.95 12.91 15.03
C PRO A 104 -12.78 12.93 13.51
N GLN A 105 -13.72 13.54 12.79
CA GLN A 105 -13.56 13.78 11.36
C GLN A 105 -12.54 14.90 11.14
N TRP A 106 -11.56 14.62 10.29
CA TRP A 106 -10.51 15.53 9.85
C TRP A 106 -10.16 15.18 8.40
N TRP A 107 -9.36 16.02 7.75
CA TRP A 107 -8.97 15.89 6.35
C TRP A 107 -8.35 14.53 5.93
N GLY A 108 -7.93 13.69 6.88
CA GLY A 108 -7.41 12.34 6.63
C GLY A 108 -8.41 11.19 6.88
N THR A 109 -9.62 11.49 7.37
CA THR A 109 -10.72 10.53 7.62
C THR A 109 -11.99 10.90 6.83
N GLU A 110 -11.96 12.01 6.10
CA GLU A 110 -13.04 12.40 5.20
C GLU A 110 -12.99 11.57 3.91
N ASP A 111 -13.97 10.67 3.77
CA ASP A 111 -14.18 9.90 2.56
C ASP A 111 -14.70 10.84 1.45
N VAL A 112 -13.88 11.07 0.42
CA VAL A 112 -14.23 11.88 -0.76
C VAL A 112 -15.36 11.23 -1.59
N CYS A 113 -15.62 9.94 -1.37
CA CYS A 113 -16.72 9.19 -1.98
C CYS A 113 -17.70 8.69 -0.90
N PRO A 114 -19.02 8.94 -1.04
CA PRO A 114 -20.03 8.47 -0.07
C PRO A 114 -20.08 6.94 0.10
N LEU A 115 -19.49 6.18 -0.84
CA LEU A 115 -19.45 4.72 -0.87
C LEU A 115 -18.15 4.12 -0.29
N ALA A 116 -17.15 4.93 0.09
CA ALA A 116 -15.89 4.42 0.65
C ALA A 116 -16.06 3.87 2.09
N GLY A 117 -16.98 4.47 2.85
CA GLY A 117 -17.48 4.03 4.17
C GLY A 117 -17.92 2.56 4.27
N ALA A 118 -18.53 2.07 3.19
CA ALA A 118 -19.24 0.81 3.17
C ALA A 118 -18.34 -0.42 3.34
N ASN A 119 -17.11 -0.35 2.82
CA ASN A 119 -16.26 -1.54 2.70
C ASN A 119 -15.45 -1.84 3.97
N TYR A 120 -15.09 -0.81 4.76
CA TYR A 120 -14.36 -1.00 6.01
C TYR A 120 -15.27 -1.18 7.23
N SER A 121 -16.50 -0.65 7.20
CA SER A 121 -17.49 -0.81 8.29
C SER A 121 -18.51 -1.93 8.04
N GLY A 122 -18.46 -2.62 6.90
CA GLY A 122 -19.39 -3.71 6.57
C GLY A 122 -20.84 -3.25 6.38
N VAL A 123 -21.05 -1.95 6.12
CA VAL A 123 -22.38 -1.36 5.92
C VAL A 123 -22.69 -1.38 4.44
N ILE A 124 -23.75 -2.11 4.05
CA ILE A 124 -24.23 -2.15 2.66
C ILE A 124 -24.81 -0.76 2.34
N PRO A 125 -24.32 -0.05 1.31
CA PRO A 125 -24.89 1.24 0.93
C PRO A 125 -26.32 1.00 0.45
N THR A 126 -27.27 1.66 1.10
CA THR A 126 -28.69 1.62 0.68
C THR A 126 -28.92 2.72 -0.35
N TYR A 127 -29.93 2.55 -1.20
CA TYR A 127 -30.20 3.32 -2.43
C TYR A 127 -30.43 4.84 -2.24
N HIS A 128 -30.26 5.36 -1.03
CA HIS A 128 -30.54 6.74 -0.64
C HIS A 128 -29.32 7.68 -0.75
N ASP A 129 -28.14 7.14 -1.08
CA ASP A 129 -26.85 7.86 -1.22
C ASP A 129 -26.35 7.95 -2.69
N LEU A 130 -27.26 7.77 -3.66
CA LEU A 130 -27.02 8.02 -5.10
C LEU A 130 -27.49 9.41 -5.52
#